data_AF-A0A0D0VDF2-F1
#
_entry.id   AF-A0A0D0VDF2-F1
#
_cell.length_a   1.000
_cell.length_b   1.000
_cell.length_c   1.000
_cell.angle_alpha   90.00
_cell.angle_beta   90.00
_cell.angle_gamma   90.00
#
_symmetry.space_group_name_H-M   'P 1'
#
loop_
_entity.id
_entity.type
_entity.pdbx_description
1 polymer ?
#
loop_
_entity_poly.entity_id
_entity_poly.type
_entity_poly.pdbx_seq_one_letter_code
_entity_poly.pdbx_strand_id
1 'polypeptide(L)'
;MGIWQNTLVRLGVAQAGPKITTQDRAILDLKLQRDKLKQYQQRLQVILDREHEIAKEALKAGNKNRALTALRQRKYQEQLLSKTDSQLVTLQELVSTIEFTQIQNTVLHGLEMGSHVLGELQKEMSLERVDRLMDQTREGVQYQREIDEALMSKMSPEEEEAVQEELERLQSEAMPNVPEVSAPVALPDVPVEEPSVPEPVERNGKSITCLYMVHLRPLVLITSRMQRV
;
A
#
# COMPACT_ATOMS: atom_id res chain seq x y z
N MET A 1 -11.23 -26.78 -31.81
CA MET A 1 -12.23 -25.74 -32.12
C MET A 1 -11.57 -24.37 -32.14
N GLY A 2 -10.78 -24.02 -33.16
CA GLY A 2 -10.05 -22.74 -33.18
C GLY A 2 -9.78 -22.15 -34.58
N ILE A 3 -10.19 -22.85 -35.64
CA ILE A 3 -9.88 -22.44 -37.02
C ILE A 3 -10.93 -21.45 -37.55
N TRP A 4 -12.18 -21.52 -37.07
CA TRP A 4 -13.29 -20.69 -37.54
C TRP A 4 -13.45 -19.35 -36.80
N GLN A 5 -12.87 -19.19 -35.62
CA GLN A 5 -12.91 -17.91 -34.90
C GLN A 5 -12.01 -16.86 -35.54
N ASN A 6 -10.84 -17.28 -36.04
CA ASN A 6 -9.86 -16.37 -36.61
C ASN A 6 -10.29 -15.80 -37.99
N THR A 7 -11.11 -16.54 -38.75
CA THR A 7 -11.64 -16.10 -40.05
C THR A 7 -12.77 -15.08 -39.91
N LEU A 8 -13.61 -15.19 -38.87
CA LEU A 8 -14.72 -14.25 -38.62
C LEU A 8 -14.26 -12.88 -38.09
N VAL A 9 -13.21 -12.84 -37.26
CA VAL A 9 -12.61 -11.58 -36.79
C VAL A 9 -12.00 -10.79 -37.96
N ARG A 10 -11.43 -11.48 -38.95
CA ARG A 10 -10.85 -10.86 -40.15
C ARG A 10 -11.88 -10.24 -41.10
N LEU A 11 -13.14 -10.67 -41.02
CA LEU A 11 -14.27 -10.16 -41.79
C LEU A 11 -15.00 -8.98 -41.11
N GLY A 12 -14.51 -8.48 -39.97
CA GLY A 12 -15.03 -7.28 -39.31
C GLY A 12 -16.41 -7.45 -38.64
N VAL A 13 -16.95 -8.67 -38.59
CA VAL A 13 -18.28 -8.97 -38.03
C VAL A 13 -18.23 -9.29 -36.53
N ALA A 14 -17.04 -9.56 -35.97
CA ALA A 14 -16.86 -9.86 -34.56
C ALA A 14 -15.87 -8.89 -33.92
N GLN A 15 -16.32 -8.19 -32.87
CA GLN A 15 -15.44 -7.47 -31.95
C GLN A 15 -14.39 -8.45 -31.41
N ALA A 16 -13.12 -8.07 -31.45
CA ALA A 16 -12.07 -8.85 -30.83
C ALA A 16 -12.43 -9.01 -29.34
N GLY A 17 -12.68 -10.25 -28.90
CA GLY A 17 -12.97 -10.54 -27.50
C GLY A 17 -11.86 -10.03 -26.58
N PRO A 18 -12.12 -9.89 -25.27
CA PRO A 18 -11.13 -9.40 -24.31
C PRO A 18 -9.81 -10.15 -24.49
N LYS A 19 -8.71 -9.40 -24.65
CA LYS A 19 -7.38 -9.95 -24.88
C LYS A 19 -6.95 -10.71 -23.64
N ILE A 20 -6.96 -12.03 -23.72
CA ILE A 20 -6.51 -12.91 -22.63
C ILE A 20 -5.05 -12.59 -22.34
N THR A 21 -4.78 -12.07 -21.15
CA THR A 21 -3.43 -11.73 -20.71
C THR A 21 -2.64 -12.99 -20.35
N THR A 22 -1.31 -12.88 -20.26
CA THR A 22 -0.49 -14.01 -19.78
C THR A 22 -0.79 -14.33 -18.33
N GLN A 23 -1.18 -13.33 -17.52
CA GLN A 23 -1.61 -13.51 -16.14
C GLN A 23 -2.91 -14.33 -16.06
N ASP A 24 -3.90 -14.05 -16.91
CA ASP A 24 -5.18 -14.78 -16.93
C ASP A 24 -4.98 -16.27 -17.21
N ARG A 25 -4.03 -16.61 -18.10
CA ARG A 25 -3.68 -18.01 -18.40
C ARG A 25 -3.05 -18.69 -17.19
N ALA A 26 -2.15 -18.01 -16.48
CA ALA A 26 -1.54 -18.55 -15.27
C ALA A 26 -2.57 -18.78 -14.16
N ILE A 27 -3.51 -17.84 -13.97
CA ILE A 27 -4.61 -17.98 -13.01
C ILE A 27 -5.50 -19.18 -13.38
N LEU A 28 -5.81 -19.36 -14.66
CA LEU A 28 -6.57 -20.50 -15.15
C LEU A 28 -5.85 -21.82 -14.84
N ASP A 29 -4.56 -21.91 -15.13
CA ASP A 29 -3.77 -23.12 -14.90
C ASP A 29 -3.73 -23.49 -13.41
N LEU A 30 -3.55 -22.51 -12.52
CA LEU A 30 -3.60 -22.71 -11.07
C LEU A 30 -4.99 -23.17 -10.60
N LYS A 31 -6.06 -22.57 -11.12
CA LYS A 31 -7.45 -22.96 -10.80
C LYS A 31 -7.74 -24.39 -11.29
N LEU A 32 -7.26 -24.76 -12.47
CA LEU A 32 -7.36 -26.13 -12.99
C LEU A 32 -6.59 -27.14 -12.11
N GLN A 33 -5.39 -26.80 -11.64
CA GLN A 33 -4.63 -27.64 -10.73
C GLN A 33 -5.35 -27.83 -9.40
N ARG A 34 -5.90 -26.75 -8.82
CA ARG A 34 -6.72 -26.81 -7.61
C ARG A 34 -7.90 -27.76 -7.77
N ASP A 35 -8.62 -27.66 -8.89
CA ASP A 35 -9.80 -28.49 -9.12
C ASP A 35 -9.43 -29.98 -9.31
N LYS A 36 -8.29 -30.27 -9.96
CA LYS A 36 -7.72 -31.63 -10.03
C LYS A 36 -7.35 -32.17 -8.65
N LEU A 37 -6.73 -31.35 -7.78
CA LEU A 37 -6.38 -31.77 -6.42
C LEU A 37 -7.63 -32.01 -5.57
N LYS A 38 -8.70 -31.21 -5.71
CA LYS A 38 -9.99 -31.49 -5.05
C LYS A 38 -10.61 -32.81 -5.51
N GLN A 39 -10.58 -33.11 -6.80
CA GLN A 39 -11.03 -34.41 -7.31
C GLN A 39 -10.18 -35.56 -6.75
N TYR A 40 -8.87 -35.36 -6.63
CA TYR A 40 -7.97 -36.35 -6.04
C TYR A 40 -8.25 -36.57 -4.54
N GLN A 41 -8.48 -35.49 -3.79
CA GLN A 41 -8.89 -35.53 -2.37
C GLN A 41 -10.18 -36.36 -2.18
N GLN A 42 -11.20 -36.14 -3.01
CA GLN A 42 -12.44 -36.92 -2.96
C GLN A 42 -12.21 -38.41 -3.25
N ARG A 43 -11.34 -38.73 -4.22
CA ARG A 43 -10.97 -40.13 -4.51
C ARG A 43 -10.23 -40.78 -3.35
N LEU A 44 -9.31 -40.06 -2.70
CA LEU A 44 -8.60 -40.54 -1.52
C LEU A 44 -9.55 -40.81 -0.35
N GLN A 45 -10.56 -39.97 -0.14
CA GLN A 45 -11.56 -40.19 0.90
C GLN A 45 -12.33 -41.49 0.69
N VAL A 46 -12.77 -41.76 -0.55
CA VAL A 46 -13.46 -43.02 -0.89
C VAL A 46 -12.55 -44.23 -0.67
N ILE A 47 -11.26 -44.12 -0.95
CA ILE A 47 -10.28 -45.19 -0.71
C ILE A 47 -10.09 -45.42 0.80
N LEU A 48 -9.98 -44.36 1.60
CA LEU A 48 -9.86 -44.44 3.06
C LEU A 48 -11.05 -45.15 3.70
N ASP A 49 -12.26 -44.81 3.28
CA ASP A 49 -13.48 -45.43 3.77
C ASP A 49 -13.51 -46.93 3.43
N ARG A 50 -13.10 -47.29 2.21
CA ARG A 50 -12.98 -48.70 1.78
C ARG A 50 -11.94 -49.48 2.58
N GLU A 51 -10.75 -48.91 2.78
CA GLU A 51 -9.69 -49.56 3.58
C GLU A 51 -10.12 -49.73 5.04
N HIS A 52 -10.93 -48.80 5.57
CA HIS A 52 -11.51 -48.92 6.90
C HIS A 52 -12.52 -50.08 6.99
N GLU A 53 -13.41 -50.24 6.01
CA GLU A 53 -14.34 -51.37 5.96
C GLU A 53 -13.61 -52.70 5.79
N ILE A 54 -12.60 -52.78 4.92
CA ILE A 54 -11.77 -53.99 4.77
C ILE A 54 -11.09 -54.35 6.09
N ALA A 55 -10.59 -53.36 6.84
CA ALA A 55 -10.00 -53.61 8.15
C ALA A 55 -11.04 -54.16 9.15
N LYS A 56 -12.27 -53.62 9.17
CA LYS A 56 -13.37 -54.14 10.01
C LYS A 56 -13.75 -55.57 9.64
N GLU A 57 -13.89 -55.87 8.36
CA GLU A 57 -14.20 -57.21 7.86
C GLU A 57 -13.10 -58.22 8.21
N ALA A 58 -11.83 -57.84 8.06
CA ALA A 58 -10.70 -58.68 8.41
C ALA A 58 -10.64 -58.98 9.93
N LEU A 59 -11.03 -58.03 10.78
CA LEU A 59 -11.17 -58.24 12.21
C LEU A 59 -12.32 -59.19 12.56
N LYS A 60 -13.49 -59.05 11.90
CA LYS A 60 -14.63 -59.97 12.06
C LYS A 60 -14.26 -61.40 11.66
N ALA A 61 -13.45 -61.55 10.61
CA ALA A 61 -12.94 -62.85 10.16
C ALA A 61 -11.77 -63.41 11.00
N GLY A 62 -11.34 -62.72 12.07
CA GLY A 62 -10.25 -63.15 12.94
C GLY A 62 -8.83 -62.98 12.35
N ASN A 63 -8.71 -62.42 11.15
CA ASN A 63 -7.44 -62.31 10.41
C ASN A 63 -6.69 -61.01 10.76
N LYS A 64 -5.98 -61.03 11.90
CA LYS A 64 -5.23 -59.88 12.42
C LYS A 64 -4.16 -59.32 11.46
N ASN A 65 -3.42 -60.18 10.76
CA ASN A 65 -2.36 -59.75 9.83
C ASN A 65 -2.91 -58.94 8.65
N ARG A 66 -4.09 -59.31 8.15
CA ARG A 66 -4.77 -58.60 7.06
C ARG A 66 -5.32 -57.25 7.54
N ALA A 67 -5.90 -57.22 8.74
CA ALA A 67 -6.35 -55.97 9.36
C ALA A 67 -5.20 -54.98 9.57
N LEU A 68 -4.05 -55.44 10.08
CA LEU A 68 -2.86 -54.59 10.27
C LEU A 68 -2.34 -54.01 8.95
N THR A 69 -2.34 -54.80 7.88
CA THR A 69 -1.91 -54.33 6.56
C THR A 69 -2.84 -53.26 6.00
N ALA A 70 -4.15 -53.47 6.09
CA ALA A 70 -5.16 -52.48 5.70
C ALA A 70 -5.03 -51.17 6.49
N LEU A 71 -4.79 -51.25 7.81
CA LEU A 71 -4.58 -50.07 8.64
C LEU A 71 -3.30 -49.29 8.30
N ARG A 72 -2.22 -49.99 7.93
CA ARG A 72 -0.98 -49.33 7.45
C ARG A 72 -1.22 -48.59 6.14
N GLN A 73 -1.96 -49.19 5.23
CA GLN A 73 -2.32 -48.59 3.96
C GLN A 73 -3.19 -47.34 4.17
N ARG A 74 -4.17 -47.45 5.07
CA ARG A 74 -5.01 -46.32 5.49
C ARG A 74 -4.19 -45.16 6.03
N LYS A 75 -3.24 -45.42 6.94
CA LYS A 75 -2.36 -44.39 7.49
C LYS A 75 -1.52 -43.70 6.40
N TYR A 76 -1.06 -44.45 5.39
CA TYR A 76 -0.34 -43.87 4.26
C TYR A 76 -1.24 -42.96 3.41
N GLN A 77 -2.49 -43.36 3.15
CA GLN A 77 -3.45 -42.53 2.44
C GLN A 77 -3.84 -41.27 3.23
N GLU A 78 -3.97 -41.36 4.56
CA GLU A 78 -4.19 -40.19 5.44
C GLU A 78 -3.03 -39.18 5.34
N GLN A 79 -1.78 -39.67 5.27
CA GLN A 79 -0.61 -38.81 5.05
C GLN A 79 -0.63 -38.15 3.67
N LEU A 80 -1.06 -38.87 2.63
CA LEU A 80 -1.23 -38.30 1.29
C LEU A 80 -2.34 -37.26 1.25
N LEU A 81 -3.45 -37.50 1.95
CA LEU A 81 -4.55 -36.54 2.09
C LEU A 81 -4.05 -35.25 2.74
N SER A 82 -3.36 -35.35 3.88
CA SER A 82 -2.78 -34.20 4.57
C SER A 82 -1.82 -33.40 3.68
N LYS A 83 -0.95 -34.07 2.91
CA LYS A 83 -0.08 -33.39 1.94
C LYS A 83 -0.86 -32.68 0.84
N THR A 84 -1.93 -33.30 0.35
CA THR A 84 -2.81 -32.73 -0.68
C THR A 84 -3.53 -31.50 -0.15
N ASP A 85 -3.99 -31.54 1.10
CA ASP A 85 -4.63 -30.39 1.76
C ASP A 85 -3.64 -29.22 1.92
N SER A 86 -2.41 -29.50 2.33
CA SER A 86 -1.35 -28.47 2.36
C SER A 86 -1.09 -27.87 0.98
N GLN A 87 -1.05 -28.68 -0.08
CA GLN A 87 -0.90 -28.20 -1.46
C GLN A 87 -2.10 -27.38 -1.94
N LEU A 88 -3.31 -27.69 -1.49
CA LEU A 88 -4.51 -26.91 -1.82
C LEU A 88 -4.46 -25.52 -1.18
N VAL A 89 -4.03 -25.43 0.08
CA VAL A 89 -3.85 -24.15 0.78
C VAL A 89 -2.79 -23.30 0.07
N THR A 90 -1.63 -23.87 -0.26
CA THR A 90 -0.59 -23.12 -0.98
C THR A 90 -1.07 -22.63 -2.35
N LEU A 91 -1.83 -23.42 -3.10
CA LEU A 91 -2.42 -22.96 -4.37
C LEU A 91 -3.43 -21.83 -4.17
N GLN A 92 -4.24 -21.85 -3.10
CA GLN A 92 -5.17 -20.76 -2.79
C GLN A 92 -4.43 -19.47 -2.45
N GLU A 93 -3.36 -19.56 -1.65
CA GLU A 93 -2.50 -18.43 -1.30
C GLU A 93 -1.84 -17.82 -2.55
N LEU A 94 -1.33 -18.66 -3.45
CA LEU A 94 -0.73 -18.21 -4.71
C LEU A 94 -1.74 -17.48 -5.59
N VAL A 95 -2.96 -18.03 -5.76
CA VAL A 95 -4.02 -17.37 -6.54
C VAL A 95 -4.38 -16.02 -5.91
N SER A 96 -4.57 -15.96 -4.59
CA SER A 96 -4.89 -14.71 -3.90
C SER A 96 -3.77 -13.68 -4.03
N THR A 97 -2.51 -14.12 -3.99
CA THR A 97 -1.34 -13.23 -4.13
C THR A 97 -1.26 -12.65 -5.54
N ILE A 98 -1.53 -13.45 -6.57
CA ILE A 98 -1.56 -12.99 -7.97
C ILE A 98 -2.70 -11.98 -8.19
N GLU A 99 -3.89 -12.27 -7.68
CA GLU A 99 -5.04 -11.35 -7.77
C GLU A 99 -4.73 -10.03 -7.04
N PHE A 100 -4.08 -10.08 -5.89
CA PHE A 100 -3.64 -8.88 -5.18
C PHE A 100 -2.54 -8.10 -5.94
N THR A 101 -1.54 -8.77 -6.51
CA THR A 101 -0.49 -8.09 -7.31
C THR A 101 -1.06 -7.48 -8.58
N GLN A 102 -2.12 -8.05 -9.17
CA GLN A 102 -2.82 -7.43 -10.30
C GLN A 102 -3.49 -6.11 -9.89
N ILE A 103 -4.11 -6.06 -8.71
CA ILE A 103 -4.66 -4.82 -8.16
C ILE A 103 -3.55 -3.81 -7.89
N GLN A 104 -2.45 -4.24 -7.25
CA GLN A 104 -1.29 -3.36 -6.99
C GLN A 104 -0.70 -2.76 -8.27
N ASN A 105 -0.54 -3.56 -9.33
CA ASN A 105 -0.07 -3.06 -10.62
C ASN A 105 -1.03 -2.04 -11.22
N THR A 106 -2.34 -2.24 -11.07
CA THR A 106 -3.35 -1.27 -11.55
C THR A 106 -3.25 0.05 -10.77
N VAL A 107 -3.07 -0.02 -9.44
CA VAL A 107 -2.88 1.16 -8.59
C VAL A 107 -1.59 1.90 -8.96
N LEU A 108 -0.48 1.19 -9.14
CA LEU A 108 0.78 1.77 -9.58
C LEU A 108 0.65 2.47 -10.92
N HIS A 109 0.00 1.84 -11.90
CA HIS A 109 -0.23 2.45 -13.20
C HIS A 109 -1.09 3.73 -13.09
N GLY A 110 -2.12 3.72 -12.23
CA GLY A 110 -2.91 4.92 -11.95
C GLY A 110 -2.08 6.06 -11.33
N LEU A 111 -1.17 5.74 -10.41
CA LEU A 111 -0.25 6.72 -9.81
C LEU A 111 0.76 7.27 -10.84
N GLU A 112 1.30 6.42 -11.71
CA GLU A 112 2.19 6.83 -12.80
C GLU A 112 1.50 7.78 -13.77
N MET A 113 0.27 7.45 -14.19
CA MET A 113 -0.54 8.32 -15.05
C MET A 113 -0.87 9.66 -14.36
N GLY A 114 -1.26 9.61 -13.08
CA GLY A 114 -1.51 10.83 -12.30
C GLY A 114 -0.27 11.71 -12.19
N SER A 115 0.89 11.11 -11.92
CA SER A 115 2.18 11.81 -11.86
C SER A 115 2.56 12.44 -13.21
N HIS A 116 2.35 11.71 -14.31
CA HIS A 116 2.58 12.23 -15.66
C HIS A 116 1.72 13.46 -15.96
N VAL A 117 0.41 13.37 -15.73
CA VAL A 117 -0.53 14.47 -15.95
C VAL A 117 -0.19 15.68 -15.07
N LEU A 118 0.15 15.46 -13.80
CA LEU A 118 0.61 16.53 -12.91
C LEU A 118 1.91 17.16 -13.42
N GLY A 119 2.83 16.37 -13.96
CA GLY A 119 4.07 16.86 -14.56
C GLY A 119 3.84 17.70 -15.82
N GLU A 120 2.87 17.34 -16.66
CA GLU A 120 2.45 18.13 -17.82
C GLU A 120 1.80 19.45 -17.39
N LEU A 121 0.84 19.39 -16.47
CA LEU A 121 0.20 20.58 -15.92
C LEU A 121 1.21 21.54 -15.28
N GLN A 122 2.18 20.99 -14.54
CA GLN A 122 3.23 21.80 -13.92
C GLN A 122 4.12 22.48 -14.98
N LYS A 123 4.41 21.83 -16.11
CA LYS A 123 5.17 22.45 -17.21
C LYS A 123 4.38 23.57 -17.88
N GLU A 124 3.09 23.39 -18.10
CA GLU A 124 2.22 24.43 -18.68
C GLU A 124 2.03 25.62 -17.73
N MET A 125 1.99 25.38 -16.42
CA MET A 125 1.75 26.42 -15.42
C MET A 125 3.00 27.21 -15.00
N SER A 126 4.19 26.59 -14.99
CA SER A 126 5.33 27.10 -14.19
C SER A 126 6.20 28.17 -14.84
N LEU A 127 6.21 28.32 -16.16
CA LEU A 127 7.13 29.26 -16.81
C LEU A 127 6.37 30.46 -17.37
N GLU A 128 5.51 30.24 -18.36
CA GLU A 128 4.95 31.38 -19.12
C GLU A 128 3.90 32.18 -18.35
N ARG A 129 3.10 31.53 -17.48
CA ARG A 129 2.10 32.24 -16.66
C ARG A 129 2.72 32.92 -15.45
N VAL A 130 3.76 32.34 -14.86
CA VAL A 130 4.43 32.90 -13.67
C VAL A 130 5.26 34.11 -14.05
N ASP A 131 6.02 34.05 -15.16
CA ASP A 131 6.82 35.18 -15.64
C ASP A 131 5.91 36.38 -16.00
N ARG A 132 4.82 36.15 -16.74
CA ARG A 132 3.84 37.20 -17.06
C ARG A 132 3.19 37.81 -15.82
N LEU A 133 2.91 37.01 -14.79
CA LEU A 133 2.32 37.50 -13.54
C LEU A 133 3.32 38.33 -12.72
N MET A 134 4.60 37.95 -12.72
CA MET A 134 5.67 38.73 -12.08
C MET A 134 5.90 40.06 -12.81
N ASP A 135 5.90 40.05 -14.14
CA ASP A 135 6.02 41.27 -14.94
C ASP A 135 4.83 42.22 -14.71
N GLN A 136 3.59 41.71 -14.76
CA GLN A 136 2.39 42.51 -14.45
C GLN A 136 2.41 43.08 -13.02
N THR A 137 2.91 42.32 -12.05
CA THR A 137 3.04 42.79 -10.66
C THR A 137 4.10 43.87 -10.56
N ARG A 138 5.23 43.72 -11.26
CA ARG A 138 6.30 44.73 -11.28
C ARG A 138 5.84 46.02 -11.95
N GLU A 139 5.14 45.93 -13.06
CA GLU A 139 4.51 47.07 -13.73
C GLU A 139 3.46 47.73 -12.82
N GLY A 140 2.61 46.97 -12.15
CA GLY A 140 1.65 47.49 -11.19
C GLY A 140 2.29 48.23 -10.01
N VAL A 141 3.40 47.70 -9.47
CA VAL A 141 4.18 48.37 -8.42
C VAL A 141 4.85 49.64 -8.94
N GLN A 142 5.36 49.65 -10.17
CA GLN A 142 5.93 50.85 -10.79
C GLN A 142 4.87 51.92 -11.03
N TYR A 143 3.72 51.55 -11.57
CA TYR A 143 2.59 52.44 -11.75
C TYR A 143 2.10 53.03 -10.43
N GLN A 144 2.02 52.22 -9.36
CA GLN A 144 1.70 52.72 -8.04
C GLN A 144 2.74 53.74 -7.55
N ARG A 145 4.04 53.46 -7.73
CA ARG A 145 5.10 54.42 -7.37
C ARG A 145 5.04 55.72 -8.17
N GLU A 146 4.69 55.65 -9.45
CA GLU A 146 4.47 56.84 -10.28
C GLU A 146 3.26 57.65 -9.79
N ILE A 147 2.18 56.98 -9.36
CA ILE A 147 1.05 57.65 -8.71
C ILE A 147 1.50 58.30 -7.41
N ASP A 148 2.23 57.56 -6.56
CA ASP A 148 2.70 58.06 -5.27
C ASP A 148 3.61 59.28 -5.47
N GLU A 149 4.55 59.25 -6.42
CA GLU A 149 5.42 60.38 -6.76
C GLU A 149 4.63 61.57 -7.34
N ALA A 150 3.65 61.31 -8.20
CA ALA A 150 2.79 62.35 -8.76
C ALA A 150 1.87 62.99 -7.71
N LEU A 151 1.46 62.24 -6.69
CA LEU A 151 0.72 62.76 -5.53
C LEU A 151 1.64 63.62 -4.65
N MET A 152 2.82 63.12 -4.30
CA MET A 152 3.82 63.86 -3.51
C MET A 152 4.27 65.16 -4.19
N SER A 153 4.45 65.16 -5.53
CA SER A 153 4.85 66.37 -6.26
C SER A 153 3.76 67.44 -6.36
N LYS A 154 2.48 67.09 -6.15
CA LYS A 154 1.36 68.01 -6.29
C LYS A 154 0.83 68.55 -4.97
N MET A 155 1.19 67.94 -3.84
CA MET A 155 0.77 68.39 -2.51
C MET A 155 1.61 69.58 -2.03
N SER A 156 0.95 70.57 -1.46
CA SER A 156 1.60 71.68 -0.74
C SER A 156 2.05 71.21 0.65
N PRO A 157 3.14 71.76 1.25
CA PRO A 157 3.57 71.39 2.61
C PRO A 157 2.47 71.58 3.67
N GLU A 158 1.55 72.52 3.47
CA GLU A 158 0.39 72.73 4.37
C GLU A 158 -0.67 71.61 4.23
N GLU A 159 -0.82 71.04 3.03
CA GLU A 159 -1.74 69.93 2.77
C GLU A 159 -1.16 68.61 3.29
N GLU A 160 0.16 68.42 3.23
CA GLU A 160 0.85 67.26 3.83
C GLU A 160 0.71 67.26 5.36
N GLU A 161 0.82 68.42 6.02
CA GLU A 161 0.65 68.55 7.48
C GLU A 161 -0.79 68.23 7.92
N ALA A 162 -1.80 68.69 7.17
CA ALA A 162 -3.20 68.38 7.43
C ALA A 162 -3.52 66.88 7.26
N VAL A 163 -2.94 66.22 6.25
CA VAL A 163 -3.08 64.77 6.03
C VAL A 163 -2.39 63.97 7.15
N GLN A 164 -1.22 64.43 7.61
CA GLN A 164 -0.51 63.82 8.72
C GLN A 164 -1.27 63.94 10.04
N GLU A 165 -1.88 65.09 10.33
CA GLU A 165 -2.75 65.27 11.51
C GLU A 165 -3.99 64.35 11.46
N GLU A 166 -4.61 64.19 10.28
CA GLU A 166 -5.73 63.25 10.10
C GLU A 166 -5.29 61.79 10.27
N LEU A 167 -4.11 61.42 9.77
CA LEU A 167 -3.52 60.10 9.97
C LEU A 167 -3.28 59.83 11.47
N GLU A 168 -2.75 60.80 12.21
CA GLU A 168 -2.52 60.70 13.66
C GLU A 168 -3.84 60.57 14.43
N ARG A 169 -4.88 61.32 14.03
CA ARG A 169 -6.24 61.16 14.57
C ARG A 169 -6.76 59.74 14.33
N LEU A 170 -6.69 59.24 13.10
CA LEU A 170 -7.14 57.88 12.74
C LEU A 170 -6.32 56.79 13.44
N GLN A 171 -5.01 56.98 13.63
CA GLN A 171 -4.17 56.08 14.41
C GLN A 171 -4.60 56.06 15.88
N SER A 172 -4.92 57.22 16.47
CA SER A 172 -5.42 57.30 17.86
C SER A 172 -6.82 56.67 18.04
N GLU A 173 -7.67 56.73 17.01
CA GLU A 173 -9.00 56.12 16.97
C GLU A 173 -8.95 54.60 16.75
N ALA A 174 -8.06 54.13 15.86
CA ALA A 174 -7.88 52.70 15.55
C ALA A 174 -7.02 51.97 16.57
N MET A 175 -6.09 52.67 17.24
CA MET A 175 -5.26 52.18 18.33
C MET A 175 -5.50 52.99 19.61
N PRO A 176 -6.67 52.84 20.27
CA PRO A 176 -6.89 53.48 21.55
C PRO A 176 -6.01 52.81 22.60
N ASN A 177 -4.91 53.47 22.95
CA ASN A 177 -4.08 53.21 24.12
C ASN A 177 -3.50 51.77 24.15
N VAL A 178 -2.34 51.55 23.50
CA VAL A 178 -1.49 50.41 23.86
C VAL A 178 -0.86 50.77 25.21
N PRO A 179 -1.26 50.17 26.35
CA PRO A 179 -0.49 50.33 27.56
C PRO A 179 0.91 49.76 27.27
N GLU A 180 1.97 50.47 27.65
CA GLU A 180 3.28 49.82 27.82
C GLU A 180 3.08 48.64 28.79
N VAL A 181 2.94 47.43 28.24
CA VAL A 181 2.79 46.21 29.04
C VAL A 181 4.14 45.89 29.66
N SER A 182 4.43 46.59 30.74
CA SER A 182 5.33 46.13 31.80
C SER A 182 4.51 45.32 32.81
N ALA A 183 4.02 44.16 32.38
CA ALA A 183 3.63 43.07 33.29
C ALA A 183 3.56 41.75 32.50
N PRO A 184 4.19 40.67 32.97
CA PRO A 184 4.13 39.37 32.30
C PRO A 184 2.73 38.78 32.45
N VAL A 185 2.03 38.59 31.33
CA VAL A 185 0.76 37.86 31.29
C VAL A 185 1.05 36.38 31.54
N ALA A 186 0.62 35.86 32.69
CA ALA A 186 0.61 34.43 32.95
C ALA A 186 -0.52 33.77 32.15
N LEU A 187 -0.16 33.04 31.10
CA LEU A 187 -1.08 32.20 30.34
C LEU A 187 -1.53 31.00 31.21
N PRO A 188 -2.77 30.51 31.10
CA PRO A 188 -3.24 29.34 31.83
C PRO A 188 -2.48 28.08 31.40
N ASP A 189 -2.07 27.29 32.38
CA ASP A 189 -1.25 26.08 32.20
C ASP A 189 -1.99 25.03 31.38
N VAL A 190 -1.37 24.60 30.28
CA VAL A 190 -1.80 23.45 29.48
C VAL A 190 -1.57 22.20 30.32
N PRO A 191 -2.53 21.28 30.48
CA PRO A 191 -2.32 20.05 31.24
C PRO A 191 -1.11 19.26 30.69
N VAL A 192 -0.05 19.19 31.49
CA VAL A 192 1.11 18.32 31.26
C VAL A 192 0.77 16.95 31.85
N GLU A 193 -0.05 16.18 31.15
CA GLU A 193 -0.17 14.74 31.42
C GLU A 193 0.60 14.00 30.33
N GLU A 194 1.87 13.70 30.63
CA GLU A 194 2.65 12.75 29.84
C GLU A 194 1.96 11.38 29.91
N PRO A 195 1.76 10.67 28.79
CA PRO A 195 1.22 9.32 28.82
C PRO A 195 2.18 8.42 29.59
N SER A 196 1.73 7.95 30.76
CA SER A 196 2.47 7.00 31.58
C SER A 196 2.71 5.71 30.78
N VAL A 197 3.97 5.46 30.46
CA VAL A 197 4.43 4.16 29.96
C VAL A 197 4.26 3.17 31.11
N PRO A 198 3.51 2.06 30.94
CA PRO A 198 3.34 1.10 32.02
C PRO A 198 4.67 0.41 32.36
N GLU A 199 5.12 0.57 33.60
CA GLU A 199 6.27 -0.15 34.15
C GLU A 199 5.99 -1.68 34.20
N PRO A 200 7.00 -2.51 33.92
CA PRO A 200 6.85 -3.95 33.91
C PRO A 200 6.79 -4.49 35.35
N VAL A 201 5.67 -5.14 35.67
CA VAL A 201 5.47 -5.83 36.95
C VAL A 201 6.40 -7.04 37.01
N GLU A 202 7.37 -7.01 37.94
CA GLU A 202 8.11 -8.20 38.32
C GLU A 202 7.17 -9.24 38.95
N ARG A 203 7.00 -10.38 38.27
CA ARG A 203 6.54 -11.62 38.91
C ARG A 203 7.55 -12.72 38.68
N ASN A 204 8.22 -13.04 39.77
CA ASN A 204 9.04 -14.20 39.99
C ASN A 204 8.40 -15.51 39.47
N GLY A 205 9.20 -16.26 38.69
CA GLY A 205 9.21 -17.73 38.72
C GLY A 205 8.18 -18.48 37.88
N LYS A 206 8.53 -18.77 36.61
CA LYS A 206 8.75 -20.12 36.05
C LYS A 206 8.76 -20.09 34.51
N SER A 207 9.94 -20.37 33.97
CA SER A 207 10.25 -20.96 32.65
C SER A 207 9.19 -20.87 31.54
N ILE A 208 9.41 -20.00 30.54
CA ILE A 208 9.37 -20.37 29.10
C ILE A 208 10.29 -19.37 28.38
N THR A 209 11.56 -19.72 28.19
CA THR A 209 12.45 -19.11 27.19
C THR A 209 12.58 -20.08 26.02
N CYS A 210 11.75 -19.90 25.00
CA CYS A 210 12.09 -20.33 23.64
C CYS A 210 11.19 -19.63 22.63
N LEU A 211 11.77 -19.31 21.47
CA LEU A 211 11.23 -18.51 20.35
C LEU A 211 11.21 -17.00 20.58
N TYR A 212 12.35 -16.33 20.43
CA TYR A 212 12.53 -15.21 19.48
C TYR A 212 13.99 -14.71 19.49
N MET A 213 14.95 -15.63 19.29
CA MET A 213 16.37 -15.26 19.07
C MET A 213 17.06 -16.18 18.05
N VAL A 214 16.44 -16.40 16.90
CA VAL A 214 17.16 -16.95 15.74
C VAL A 214 16.70 -16.21 14.48
N HIS A 215 17.62 -15.40 13.94
CA HIS A 215 17.67 -14.81 12.58
C HIS A 215 17.61 -13.28 12.43
N LEU A 216 18.46 -12.56 13.16
CA LEU A 216 19.29 -11.53 12.51
C LEU A 216 20.75 -11.95 12.62
N ARG A 217 21.31 -12.51 11.54
CA ARG A 217 22.76 -12.70 11.38
C ARG A 217 23.28 -11.69 10.36
N PRO A 218 24.40 -11.02 10.65
CA PRO A 218 25.01 -10.03 9.75
C PRO A 218 25.75 -10.70 8.58
N LEU A 219 25.70 -10.04 7.42
CA LEU A 219 26.53 -10.30 6.25
C LEU A 219 28.01 -10.06 6.60
N VAL A 220 28.77 -11.15 6.75
CA VAL A 220 30.24 -11.12 6.86
C VAL A 220 30.84 -11.71 5.59
N LEU A 221 31.38 -10.80 4.77
CA LEU A 221 32.59 -10.90 3.96
C LEU A 221 33.12 -12.32 3.64
N ILE A 222 32.93 -12.75 2.39
CA ILE A 222 33.78 -13.76 1.73
C ILE A 222 34.28 -13.14 0.42
N THR A 223 35.40 -12.44 0.48
CA THR A 223 36.27 -12.24 -0.68
C THR A 223 37.67 -12.69 -0.29
N SER A 224 38.03 -13.91 -0.69
CA SER A 224 39.43 -14.25 -0.95
C SER A 224 39.55 -15.58 -1.68
N ARG A 225 40.33 -15.52 -2.76
CA ARG A 225 41.19 -16.60 -3.27
C ARG A 225 40.67 -17.42 -4.47
N MET A 226 40.71 -16.79 -5.65
CA MET A 226 40.88 -17.51 -6.90
C MET A 226 41.80 -16.74 -7.85
N GLN A 227 43.10 -16.71 -7.52
CA GLN A 227 44.17 -16.38 -8.46
C GLN A 227 45.37 -17.28 -8.14
N ARG A 228 45.44 -18.40 -8.85
CA ARG A 228 46.63 -19.23 -9.00
C ARG A 228 46.48 -20.08 -10.26
N VAL A 229 46.66 -19.45 -11.41
CA VAL A 229 47.28 -19.98 -12.65
C VAL A 229 47.91 -18.78 -13.33
#